data_AF-A0A815Q5K9-F1
#
_entry.id   AF-A0A815Q5K9-F1
#
_cell.length_a   1.000
_cell.length_b   1.000
_cell.length_c   1.000
_cell.angle_alpha   90.00
_cell.angle_beta   90.00
_cell.angle_gamma   90.00
#
_symmetry.space_group_name_H-M   'P 1'
#
loop_
_entity.id
_entity.type
_entity.pdbx_description
1 polymer ?
#
loop_
_entity_poly.entity_id
_entity_poly.type
_entity_poly.pdbx_seq_one_letter_code
_entity_poly.pdbx_strand_id
1 'polypeptide(L)'
;MQFGGVDHGNDFTDDRLRKIAKKLGYNHSSIHNLCSTWLVNPHDSVKIANLTTTIGKHFLKYEFGHNVPGIEDLPDIGEWPKWWRDVTSLYAAEIAINHIYSSTLGHQHQSNALDHASFSPESVWNAWHIHCLHNAEYFAKFEHRDELQEFLKHPRQDRVKKMIDASSRDMVLFEVLNEYEKIQMNNATPNGKIVVRDYVRALAWRKAYSAIGAINLD
;
A
#
# COMPACT_ATOMS: atom_id res chain seq x y z
N MET A 1 19.20 -6.39 3.41
CA MET A 1 17.97 -6.22 2.60
C MET A 1 16.79 -6.15 3.55
N GLN A 2 15.75 -5.42 3.20
CA GLN A 2 14.48 -5.39 3.92
C GLN A 2 13.35 -5.35 2.88
N PHE A 3 12.25 -6.04 3.16
CA PHE A 3 11.08 -6.11 2.30
C PHE A 3 9.84 -5.78 3.12
N GLY A 4 8.85 -5.17 2.47
CA GLY A 4 7.52 -5.02 3.06
C GLY A 4 6.93 -6.37 3.45
N GLY A 5 6.24 -6.41 4.60
CA GLY A 5 5.80 -7.64 5.26
C GLY A 5 4.32 -7.63 5.63
N VAL A 6 3.44 -7.40 4.65
CA VAL A 6 1.98 -7.44 4.86
C VAL A 6 1.40 -8.69 4.22
N ASP A 7 0.48 -9.31 4.94
CA ASP A 7 -0.23 -10.50 4.48
C ASP A 7 -0.99 -10.21 3.18
N HIS A 8 -0.68 -10.98 2.15
CA HIS A 8 -1.33 -10.87 0.84
C HIS A 8 -1.78 -12.21 0.26
N GLY A 9 -1.83 -13.23 1.13
CA GLY A 9 -2.24 -14.58 0.81
C GLY A 9 -2.66 -15.34 2.07
N ASN A 10 -3.00 -16.61 1.87
CA ASN A 10 -3.23 -17.60 2.92
C ASN A 10 -2.47 -18.88 2.54
N ASP A 11 -2.58 -19.94 3.35
CA ASP A 11 -1.91 -21.22 3.10
C ASP A 11 -2.12 -21.76 1.67
N PHE A 12 -3.31 -21.55 1.08
CA PHE A 12 -3.57 -21.93 -0.31
C PHE A 12 -2.69 -21.14 -1.29
N THR A 13 -2.63 -19.82 -1.14
CA THR A 13 -1.77 -18.93 -1.93
C THR A 13 -0.31 -19.34 -1.76
N ASP A 14 0.15 -19.54 -0.53
CA ASP A 14 1.54 -19.92 -0.21
C ASP A 14 1.95 -21.22 -0.89
N ASP A 15 1.14 -22.27 -0.75
CA ASP A 15 1.33 -23.55 -1.42
C ASP A 15 1.40 -23.41 -2.94
N ARG A 16 0.52 -22.57 -3.49
CA ARG A 16 0.42 -22.34 -4.93
C ARG A 16 1.62 -21.58 -5.46
N LEU A 17 2.12 -20.57 -4.75
CA LEU A 17 3.35 -19.85 -5.11
C LEU A 17 4.56 -20.78 -5.13
N ARG A 18 4.70 -21.68 -4.15
CA ARG A 18 5.78 -22.68 -4.16
C ARG A 18 5.68 -23.63 -5.35
N LYS A 19 4.47 -24.10 -5.68
CA LYS A 19 4.23 -24.97 -6.84
C LYS A 19 4.55 -24.27 -8.16
N ILE A 20 4.14 -23.02 -8.31
CA ILE A 20 4.42 -22.22 -9.52
C ILE A 20 5.91 -21.91 -9.63
N ALA A 21 6.58 -21.50 -8.55
CA ALA A 21 8.02 -21.27 -8.52
C ALA A 21 8.78 -22.53 -8.99
N LYS A 22 8.43 -23.70 -8.45
CA LYS A 22 9.00 -24.99 -8.87
C LYS A 22 8.73 -25.30 -10.34
N LYS A 23 7.51 -25.09 -10.82
CA LYS A 23 7.11 -25.29 -12.23
C LYS A 23 7.91 -24.40 -13.19
N LEU A 24 8.25 -23.19 -12.77
CA LEU A 24 9.03 -22.21 -13.54
C LEU A 24 10.56 -22.36 -13.35
N GLY A 25 11.02 -23.28 -12.51
CA GLY A 25 12.45 -23.49 -12.25
C GLY A 25 13.08 -22.45 -11.31
N TYR A 26 12.28 -21.76 -10.50
CA TYR A 26 12.76 -20.81 -9.50
C TYR A 26 12.84 -21.43 -8.09
N ASN A 27 13.72 -20.88 -7.27
CA ASN A 27 13.87 -21.27 -5.87
C ASN A 27 12.82 -20.55 -5.02
N HIS A 28 12.20 -21.27 -4.09
CA HIS A 28 11.30 -20.69 -3.09
C HIS A 28 11.72 -21.14 -1.69
N SER A 29 12.19 -20.22 -0.84
CA SER A 29 12.70 -20.51 0.51
C SER A 29 11.58 -20.57 1.57
N SER A 30 10.33 -20.75 1.12
CA SER A 30 9.11 -20.70 1.95
C SER A 30 8.98 -19.44 2.82
N ILE A 31 9.56 -18.33 2.38
CA ILE A 31 9.33 -17.02 3.00
C ILE A 31 8.21 -16.36 2.22
N HIS A 32 7.05 -16.28 2.88
CA HIS A 32 5.80 -15.76 2.33
C HIS A 32 5.52 -14.35 2.82
N ASN A 33 4.59 -13.64 2.18
CA ASN A 33 4.21 -12.27 2.50
C ASN A 33 5.35 -11.28 2.31
N LEU A 34 6.09 -11.41 1.20
CA LEU A 34 7.10 -10.43 0.75
C LEU A 34 6.48 -9.46 -0.26
N CYS A 35 6.25 -8.22 0.14
CA CYS A 35 5.54 -7.23 -0.67
C CYS A 35 6.42 -6.58 -1.75
N SER A 36 5.82 -5.69 -2.55
CA SER A 36 6.49 -4.96 -3.64
C SER A 36 7.33 -3.74 -3.21
N THR A 37 7.44 -3.47 -1.91
CA THR A 37 8.26 -2.38 -1.35
C THR A 37 9.59 -2.95 -0.85
N TRP A 38 10.72 -2.55 -1.43
CA TRP A 38 12.03 -3.17 -1.16
C TRP A 38 13.09 -2.13 -0.78
N LEU A 39 13.91 -2.47 0.21
CA LEU A 39 15.18 -1.81 0.48
C LEU A 39 16.33 -2.80 0.28
N VAL A 40 16.91 -2.75 -0.91
CA VAL A 40 18.00 -3.62 -1.38
C VAL A 40 19.09 -2.79 -2.05
N ASN A 41 20.24 -3.39 -2.38
CA ASN A 41 21.23 -2.70 -3.18
C ASN A 41 20.69 -2.44 -4.61
N PRO A 42 21.14 -1.37 -5.30
CA PRO A 42 20.58 -0.97 -6.60
C PRO A 42 20.65 -2.06 -7.68
N HIS A 43 21.74 -2.83 -7.71
CA HIS A 43 21.94 -3.88 -8.69
C HIS A 43 20.92 -5.02 -8.54
N ASP A 44 20.65 -5.43 -7.30
CA ASP A 44 19.63 -6.44 -7.03
C ASP A 44 18.22 -5.90 -7.25
N SER A 45 17.96 -4.62 -6.97
CA SER A 45 16.66 -3.99 -7.28
C SER A 45 16.27 -4.17 -8.75
N VAL A 46 17.21 -3.93 -9.67
CA VAL A 46 16.99 -4.13 -11.11
C VAL A 46 16.72 -5.59 -11.44
N LYS A 47 17.46 -6.52 -10.84
CA LYS A 47 17.24 -7.98 -11.05
C LYS A 47 15.86 -8.42 -10.56
N ILE A 48 15.48 -8.02 -9.35
CA ILE A 48 14.19 -8.35 -8.76
C ILE A 48 13.08 -7.75 -9.60
N ALA A 49 13.19 -6.49 -10.04
CA ALA A 49 12.18 -5.84 -10.88
C ALA A 49 11.99 -6.55 -12.24
N ASN A 50 13.10 -6.93 -12.90
CA ASN A 50 13.06 -7.65 -14.17
C ASN A 50 12.40 -9.03 -14.03
N LEU A 51 12.78 -9.78 -12.99
CA LEU A 51 12.23 -11.09 -12.73
C LEU A 51 10.75 -11.02 -12.30
N THR A 52 10.41 -10.08 -11.42
CA THR A 52 9.02 -9.78 -11.02
C THR A 52 8.15 -9.49 -12.23
N THR A 53 8.62 -8.66 -13.16
CA THR A 53 7.88 -8.35 -14.38
C THR A 53 7.70 -9.59 -15.27
N THR A 54 8.71 -10.45 -15.36
CA THR A 54 8.68 -11.68 -16.15
C THR A 54 7.67 -12.68 -15.59
N ILE A 55 7.72 -12.91 -14.27
CA ILE A 55 6.79 -13.79 -13.55
C ILE A 55 5.37 -13.21 -13.58
N GLY A 56 5.22 -11.91 -13.38
CA GLY A 56 3.91 -11.24 -13.45
C GLY A 56 3.23 -11.42 -14.80
N LYS A 57 3.98 -11.35 -15.90
CA LYS A 57 3.46 -11.67 -17.24
C LYS A 57 2.99 -13.12 -17.36
N HIS A 58 3.73 -14.07 -16.78
CA HIS A 58 3.30 -15.47 -16.73
C HIS A 58 2.00 -15.62 -15.95
N PHE A 59 1.92 -14.99 -14.77
CA PHE A 59 0.75 -15.03 -13.90
C PHE A 59 -0.51 -14.53 -14.62
N LEU A 60 -0.45 -13.32 -15.17
CA LEU A 60 -1.57 -12.69 -15.88
C LEU A 60 -2.05 -13.50 -17.09
N LYS A 61 -1.17 -14.33 -17.68
CA LYS A 61 -1.48 -15.11 -18.88
C LYS A 61 -1.97 -16.52 -18.59
N TYR A 62 -1.53 -17.13 -17.48
CA TYR A 62 -1.68 -18.58 -17.30
C TYR A 62 -2.14 -19.04 -15.91
N GLU A 63 -2.16 -18.16 -14.90
CA GLU A 63 -2.38 -18.59 -13.51
C GLU A 63 -3.69 -18.08 -12.90
N PHE A 64 -4.57 -17.48 -13.71
CA PHE A 64 -5.92 -17.05 -13.32
C PHE A 64 -6.97 -17.55 -14.33
N GLY A 65 -8.21 -17.70 -13.87
CA GLY A 65 -9.34 -18.18 -14.67
C GLY A 65 -9.80 -19.57 -14.29
N HIS A 66 -11.08 -19.86 -14.52
CA HIS A 66 -11.70 -21.15 -14.20
C HIS A 66 -11.04 -22.36 -14.89
N ASN A 67 -10.30 -22.13 -15.98
CA ASN A 67 -9.58 -23.15 -16.73
C ASN A 67 -8.23 -23.56 -16.09
N VAL A 68 -7.81 -22.88 -15.02
CA VAL A 68 -6.55 -23.17 -14.34
C VAL A 68 -6.78 -24.18 -13.21
N PRO A 69 -6.04 -25.30 -13.17
CA PRO A 69 -6.24 -26.32 -12.16
C PRO A 69 -6.11 -25.81 -10.71
N GLY A 70 -7.04 -26.25 -9.86
CA GLY A 70 -7.09 -25.97 -8.43
C GLY A 70 -7.66 -24.61 -8.03
N ILE A 71 -8.19 -23.83 -8.99
CA ILE A 71 -8.92 -22.58 -8.76
C ILE A 71 -10.22 -22.50 -9.59
N GLU A 72 -10.74 -23.65 -10.01
CA GLU A 72 -11.92 -23.75 -10.87
C GLU A 72 -13.18 -23.16 -10.19
N ASP A 73 -13.19 -23.13 -8.86
CA ASP A 73 -14.24 -22.57 -8.01
C ASP A 73 -14.16 -21.04 -7.84
N LEU A 74 -13.02 -20.42 -8.17
CA LEU A 74 -12.82 -18.99 -8.02
C LEU A 74 -13.30 -18.21 -9.25
N PRO A 75 -13.80 -16.98 -9.11
CA PRO A 75 -14.05 -16.09 -10.24
C PRO A 75 -12.79 -15.92 -11.11
N ASP A 76 -12.95 -15.50 -12.38
CA ASP A 76 -11.80 -15.28 -13.28
C ASP A 76 -10.77 -14.27 -12.75
N ILE A 77 -11.20 -13.31 -11.94
CA ILE A 77 -10.34 -12.33 -11.26
C ILE A 77 -9.76 -12.85 -9.94
N GLY A 78 -10.18 -14.02 -9.47
CA GLY A 78 -9.84 -14.60 -8.18
C GLY A 78 -10.69 -14.06 -7.02
N GLU A 79 -10.29 -14.42 -5.80
CA GLU A 79 -10.94 -13.99 -4.55
C GLU A 79 -9.88 -13.51 -3.54
N TRP A 80 -10.21 -12.56 -2.68
CA TRP A 80 -9.26 -12.01 -1.70
C TRP A 80 -9.60 -12.59 -0.34
N PRO A 81 -8.62 -13.09 0.43
CA PRO A 81 -7.18 -13.18 0.11
C PRO A 81 -6.80 -14.46 -0.66
N LYS A 82 -7.76 -15.29 -1.07
CA LYS A 82 -7.52 -16.56 -1.78
C LYS A 82 -7.28 -16.35 -3.29
N TRP A 83 -6.04 -16.09 -3.67
CA TRP A 83 -5.58 -16.03 -5.07
C TRP A 83 -6.23 -14.93 -5.94
N TRP A 84 -6.07 -13.67 -5.53
CA TRP A 84 -6.60 -12.50 -6.24
C TRP A 84 -5.67 -11.96 -7.35
N ARG A 85 -6.22 -11.66 -8.53
CA ARG A 85 -5.46 -11.22 -9.72
C ARG A 85 -4.82 -9.84 -9.58
N ASP A 86 -5.48 -8.87 -8.96
CA ASP A 86 -4.95 -7.50 -8.89
C ASP A 86 -3.74 -7.32 -7.97
N VAL A 87 -3.36 -8.36 -7.20
CA VAL A 87 -2.12 -8.36 -6.41
C VAL A 87 -1.01 -9.19 -7.06
N THR A 88 -1.11 -9.44 -8.37
CA THR A 88 -0.09 -10.19 -9.15
C THR A 88 1.34 -9.67 -8.92
N SER A 89 1.51 -8.36 -8.74
CA SER A 89 2.83 -7.79 -8.44
C SER A 89 3.42 -8.28 -7.13
N LEU A 90 2.61 -8.56 -6.11
CA LEU A 90 3.07 -9.09 -4.82
C LEU A 90 3.51 -10.54 -4.98
N TYR A 91 2.67 -11.38 -5.60
CA TYR A 91 3.01 -12.77 -5.87
C TYR A 91 4.28 -12.94 -6.71
N ALA A 92 4.41 -12.14 -7.76
CA ALA A 92 5.57 -12.20 -8.64
C ALA A 92 6.84 -11.70 -7.95
N ALA A 93 6.72 -10.66 -7.11
CA ALA A 93 7.81 -10.14 -6.30
C ALA A 93 8.29 -11.18 -5.29
N GLU A 94 7.36 -11.87 -4.61
CA GLU A 94 7.69 -12.91 -3.64
C GLU A 94 8.56 -14.02 -4.25
N ILE A 95 8.15 -14.55 -5.41
CA ILE A 95 8.95 -15.57 -6.10
C ILE A 95 10.31 -15.00 -6.53
N ALA A 96 10.35 -13.78 -7.06
CA ALA A 96 11.60 -13.15 -7.49
C ALA A 96 12.59 -12.94 -6.33
N ILE A 97 12.12 -12.44 -5.19
CA ILE A 97 12.92 -12.20 -3.98
C ILE A 97 13.43 -13.53 -3.42
N ASN A 98 12.53 -14.52 -3.27
CA ASN A 98 12.90 -15.86 -2.83
C ASN A 98 13.96 -16.47 -3.75
N HIS A 99 13.84 -16.30 -5.05
CA HIS A 99 14.82 -16.85 -5.98
C HIS A 99 16.19 -16.18 -5.86
N ILE A 100 16.22 -14.85 -5.90
CA ILE A 100 17.46 -14.05 -5.90
C ILE A 100 18.22 -14.18 -4.57
N TYR A 101 17.49 -14.28 -3.45
CA TYR A 101 18.08 -14.36 -2.11
C TYR A 101 17.91 -15.71 -1.43
N SER A 102 17.70 -16.78 -2.20
CA SER A 102 17.35 -18.11 -1.69
C SER A 102 18.20 -18.63 -0.51
N SER A 103 19.49 -18.30 -0.46
CA SER A 103 20.43 -18.73 0.59
C SER A 103 20.52 -17.80 1.81
N THR A 104 20.04 -16.56 1.71
CA THR A 104 20.20 -15.54 2.76
C THR A 104 18.88 -14.99 3.27
N LEU A 105 17.77 -15.25 2.57
CA LEU A 105 16.44 -14.80 2.94
C LEU A 105 15.91 -15.54 4.17
N GLY A 106 15.13 -14.83 4.97
CA GLY A 106 14.55 -15.31 6.22
C GLY A 106 13.56 -14.29 6.77
N HIS A 107 12.72 -14.70 7.72
CA HIS A 107 11.63 -13.87 8.28
C HIS A 107 12.10 -12.52 8.84
N GLN A 108 13.34 -12.43 9.33
CA GLN A 108 13.93 -11.17 9.82
C GLN A 108 14.07 -10.06 8.75
N HIS A 109 13.90 -10.40 7.47
CA HIS A 109 13.94 -9.45 6.37
C HIS A 109 12.56 -8.88 6.03
N GLN A 110 11.49 -9.38 6.65
CA GLN A 110 10.16 -8.79 6.56
C GLN A 110 10.05 -7.64 7.54
N SER A 111 9.70 -6.46 7.04
CA SER A 111 9.73 -5.22 7.80
C SER A 111 8.43 -4.45 7.72
N ASN A 112 7.81 -4.28 8.88
CA ASN A 112 6.69 -3.37 9.06
C ASN A 112 7.11 -1.89 8.91
N ALA A 113 8.41 -1.58 8.84
CA ALA A 113 8.88 -0.23 8.56
C ALA A 113 8.66 0.17 7.09
N LEU A 114 8.60 -0.79 6.17
CA LEU A 114 8.42 -0.55 4.73
C LEU A 114 6.96 -0.61 4.27
N ASP A 115 6.10 -1.30 5.00
CA ASP A 115 4.65 -1.31 4.76
C ASP A 115 3.90 -0.94 6.04
N HIS A 116 4.25 0.22 6.60
CA HIS A 116 3.68 0.66 7.86
C HIS A 116 2.26 1.20 7.64
N ALA A 117 1.26 0.65 8.32
CA ALA A 117 -0.13 1.06 8.12
C ALA A 117 -0.33 2.56 8.39
N SER A 118 -1.02 3.27 7.50
CA SER A 118 -1.31 4.70 7.61
C SER A 118 -2.17 5.06 8.82
N PHE A 119 -2.88 4.10 9.38
CA PHE A 119 -3.69 4.25 10.58
C PHE A 119 -2.98 3.82 11.87
N SER A 120 -1.72 3.38 11.76
CA SER A 120 -0.97 2.86 12.90
C SER A 120 -0.86 3.88 14.05
N PRO A 121 -1.10 3.45 15.30
CA PRO A 121 -0.83 4.25 16.49
C PRO A 121 0.66 4.22 16.88
N GLU A 122 1.53 3.57 16.10
CA GLU A 122 2.96 3.53 16.37
C GLU A 122 3.68 4.82 15.95
N SER A 123 4.94 4.92 16.38
CA SER A 123 5.82 6.05 16.07
C SER A 123 5.97 6.24 14.58
N VAL A 124 5.84 7.48 14.09
CA VAL A 124 6.21 7.80 12.69
C VAL A 124 7.69 7.51 12.41
N TRP A 125 8.55 7.59 13.43
CA TRP A 125 9.97 7.28 13.32
C TRP A 125 10.28 5.79 13.07
N ASN A 126 9.31 4.91 13.30
CA ASN A 126 9.41 3.48 12.98
C ASN A 126 8.96 3.17 11.55
N ALA A 127 8.39 4.15 10.84
CA ALA A 127 7.86 4.02 9.49
C ALA A 127 8.80 4.68 8.49
N TRP A 128 9.44 3.88 7.64
CA TRP A 128 10.23 4.38 6.50
C TRP A 128 9.34 4.65 5.29
N HIS A 129 8.27 3.86 5.15
CA HIS A 129 7.25 4.04 4.15
C HIS A 129 5.87 3.73 4.75
N ILE A 130 4.93 4.66 4.55
CA ILE A 130 3.58 4.58 5.09
C ILE A 130 2.65 4.08 4.00
N HIS A 131 1.98 2.95 4.25
CA HIS A 131 1.05 2.29 3.36
C HIS A 131 -0.39 2.62 3.75
N CYS A 132 -1.15 3.25 2.86
CA CYS A 132 -2.59 3.41 3.03
C CYS A 132 -3.32 2.11 2.66
N LEU A 133 -3.60 1.29 3.68
CA LEU A 133 -4.27 0.00 3.53
C LEU A 133 -5.76 0.15 3.16
N HIS A 134 -6.35 -0.96 2.71
CA HIS A 134 -7.74 -1.06 2.25
C HIS A 134 -8.70 -1.45 3.38
N ASN A 135 -8.84 -0.66 4.43
CA ASN A 135 -9.78 -0.92 5.54
C ASN A 135 -10.71 0.28 5.78
N ALA A 136 -11.76 0.08 6.60
CA ALA A 136 -12.79 1.08 6.94
C ALA A 136 -12.30 2.19 7.90
N GLU A 137 -11.00 2.48 7.92
CA GLU A 137 -10.44 3.55 8.74
C GLU A 137 -10.24 4.83 7.90
N TYR A 138 -10.12 5.99 8.56
CA TYR A 138 -10.16 7.34 7.96
C TYR A 138 -9.29 7.62 6.70
N PHE A 139 -8.36 6.73 6.33
CA PHE A 139 -7.59 6.80 5.07
C PHE A 139 -7.81 5.58 4.16
N ALA A 140 -9.02 5.05 4.18
CA ALA A 140 -9.50 4.02 3.27
C ALA A 140 -9.36 4.51 1.83
N LYS A 141 -8.40 3.94 1.08
CA LYS A 141 -8.13 4.32 -0.31
C LYS A 141 -9.39 4.26 -1.19
N PHE A 142 -10.30 3.31 -0.94
CA PHE A 142 -11.51 3.15 -1.72
C PHE A 142 -12.62 4.16 -1.35
N GLU A 143 -12.86 4.44 -0.06
CA GLU A 143 -13.81 5.51 0.31
C GLU A 143 -13.35 6.86 -0.23
N HIS A 144 -12.08 7.22 -0.04
CA HIS A 144 -11.55 8.47 -0.59
C HIS A 144 -11.62 8.50 -2.12
N ARG A 145 -11.41 7.37 -2.81
CA ARG A 145 -11.58 7.28 -4.26
C ARG A 145 -13.03 7.53 -4.66
N ASP A 146 -13.97 6.89 -3.99
CA ASP A 146 -15.39 6.94 -4.34
C ASP A 146 -15.98 8.32 -4.03
N GLU A 147 -15.60 8.93 -2.90
CA GLU A 147 -15.88 10.33 -2.57
C GLU A 147 -15.32 11.29 -3.61
N LEU A 148 -14.06 11.10 -4.05
CA LEU A 148 -13.45 11.90 -5.11
C LEU A 148 -14.18 11.70 -6.45
N GLN A 149 -14.54 10.46 -6.79
CA GLN A 149 -15.26 10.16 -8.03
C GLN A 149 -16.64 10.83 -8.03
N GLU A 150 -17.38 10.78 -6.93
CA GLU A 150 -18.65 11.47 -6.79
C GLU A 150 -18.48 13.00 -6.87
N PHE A 151 -17.46 13.55 -6.21
CA PHE A 151 -17.10 14.95 -6.32
C PHE A 151 -16.83 15.38 -7.77
N LEU A 152 -16.09 14.57 -8.54
CA LEU A 152 -15.73 14.85 -9.92
C LEU A 152 -16.91 14.80 -10.90
N LYS A 153 -18.01 14.13 -10.56
CA LYS A 153 -19.25 14.11 -11.38
C LYS A 153 -19.99 15.44 -11.37
N HIS A 154 -19.82 16.26 -10.33
CA HIS A 154 -20.47 17.57 -10.27
C HIS A 154 -19.92 18.53 -11.33
N PRO A 155 -20.72 19.46 -11.89
CA PRO A 155 -20.24 20.52 -12.78
C PRO A 155 -19.09 21.31 -12.17
N ARG A 156 -18.15 21.80 -13.01
CA ARG A 156 -16.96 22.55 -12.55
C ARG A 156 -17.33 23.70 -11.61
N GLN A 157 -18.41 24.42 -11.90
CA GLN A 157 -18.86 25.58 -11.11
C GLN A 157 -19.31 25.16 -9.70
N ASP A 158 -19.98 24.02 -9.57
CA ASP A 158 -20.41 23.48 -8.27
C ASP A 158 -19.22 22.93 -7.48
N ARG A 159 -18.26 22.27 -8.16
CA ARG A 159 -17.01 21.82 -7.53
C ARG A 159 -16.22 23.00 -6.98
N VAL A 160 -16.06 24.06 -7.78
CA VAL A 160 -15.39 25.30 -7.39
C VAL A 160 -16.13 25.96 -6.22
N LYS A 161 -17.46 26.06 -6.27
CA LYS A 161 -18.27 26.58 -5.17
C LYS A 161 -18.10 25.78 -3.87
N LYS A 162 -18.11 24.44 -3.95
CA LYS A 162 -17.89 23.53 -2.81
C LYS A 162 -16.47 23.65 -2.23
N MET A 163 -15.48 23.98 -3.06
CA MET A 163 -14.09 24.21 -2.64
C MET A 163 -13.83 25.63 -2.13
N ILE A 164 -14.64 26.60 -2.56
CA ILE A 164 -14.57 28.01 -2.18
C ILE A 164 -15.41 28.31 -0.93
N ASP A 165 -16.48 27.55 -0.65
CA ASP A 165 -17.36 27.78 0.50
C ASP A 165 -16.54 27.84 1.80
N ALA A 166 -16.36 29.07 2.29
CA ALA A 166 -15.31 29.43 3.23
C ALA A 166 -15.50 28.83 4.62
N SER A 167 -16.72 28.38 4.95
CA SER A 167 -17.00 27.56 6.14
C SER A 167 -16.20 26.25 6.14
N SER A 168 -15.92 25.67 4.97
CA SER A 168 -15.09 24.48 4.84
C SER A 168 -13.60 24.82 4.85
N ARG A 169 -13.18 25.98 4.32
CA ARG A 169 -11.78 26.45 4.38
C ARG A 169 -11.33 26.77 5.80
N ASP A 170 -12.15 27.50 6.55
CA ASP A 170 -11.84 27.87 7.93
C ASP A 170 -11.94 26.64 8.84
N MET A 171 -12.86 25.72 8.57
CA MET A 171 -12.93 24.43 9.27
C MET A 171 -11.73 23.53 8.93
N VAL A 172 -11.35 23.39 7.66
CA VAL A 172 -10.13 22.69 7.22
C VAL A 172 -8.91 23.32 7.88
N LEU A 173 -8.77 24.65 7.84
CA LEU A 173 -7.64 25.36 8.44
C LEU A 173 -7.65 25.20 9.97
N PHE A 174 -8.82 25.28 10.62
CA PHE A 174 -8.99 25.04 12.05
C PHE A 174 -8.64 23.60 12.44
N GLU A 175 -9.03 22.60 11.64
CA GLU A 175 -8.67 21.20 11.84
C GLU A 175 -7.17 20.96 11.57
N VAL A 176 -6.59 21.56 10.52
CA VAL A 176 -5.13 21.56 10.28
C VAL A 176 -4.41 22.14 11.48
N LEU A 177 -4.83 23.32 11.96
CA LEU A 177 -4.19 24.02 13.06
C LEU A 177 -4.36 23.27 14.37
N ASN A 178 -5.55 22.74 14.68
CA ASN A 178 -5.78 21.89 15.85
C ASN A 178 -4.94 20.61 15.82
N GLU A 179 -4.86 19.92 14.68
CA GLU A 179 -4.01 18.73 14.54
C GLU A 179 -2.53 19.08 14.63
N TYR A 180 -2.12 20.21 14.05
CA TYR A 180 -0.75 20.72 14.19
C TYR A 180 -0.42 21.12 15.63
N GLU A 181 -1.35 21.76 16.34
CA GLU A 181 -1.22 22.11 17.76
C GLU A 181 -1.19 20.87 18.63
N LYS A 182 -1.99 19.83 18.36
CA LYS A 182 -1.88 18.52 19.03
C LYS A 182 -0.51 17.89 18.80
N ILE A 183 0.02 17.95 17.57
CA ILE A 183 1.38 17.49 17.25
C ILE A 183 2.43 18.28 18.03
N GLN A 184 2.30 19.60 18.11
CA GLN A 184 3.21 20.49 18.86
C GLN A 184 3.11 20.28 20.38
N MET A 185 1.91 20.08 20.92
CA MET A 185 1.67 19.76 22.33
C MET A 185 2.22 18.38 22.69
N ASN A 186 2.06 17.40 21.80
CA ASN A 186 2.70 16.10 21.95
C ASN A 186 4.23 16.27 21.97
N ASN A 187 4.82 17.02 21.02
CA ASN A 187 6.26 17.36 21.00
C ASN A 187 6.79 18.03 22.27
N ALA A 188 5.95 18.76 23.02
CA ALA A 188 6.34 19.49 24.23
C ALA A 188 6.41 18.61 25.49
N THR A 189 6.00 17.33 25.41
CA THR A 189 6.15 16.39 26.52
C THR A 189 7.40 15.52 26.33
N PRO A 190 8.16 15.19 27.40
CA PRO A 190 9.37 14.37 27.29
C PRO A 190 9.17 12.97 26.67
N ASN A 191 7.92 12.50 26.55
CA ASN A 191 7.52 11.23 25.96
C ASN A 191 6.55 11.40 24.76
N GLY A 192 6.50 12.59 24.17
CA GLY A 192 5.65 12.95 23.05
C GLY A 192 5.87 12.11 21.80
N LYS A 193 5.01 11.12 21.54
CA LYS A 193 5.16 10.25 20.37
C LYS A 193 4.22 10.73 19.27
N ILE A 194 4.77 11.36 18.23
CA ILE A 194 4.01 11.58 16.99
C ILE A 194 3.72 10.21 16.39
N VAL A 195 2.45 9.88 16.28
CA VAL A 195 2.00 8.61 15.70
C VAL A 195 1.72 8.76 14.21
N VAL A 196 1.89 7.68 13.45
CA VAL A 196 1.74 7.67 11.98
C VAL A 196 0.38 8.22 11.56
N ARG A 197 -0.69 7.79 12.20
CA ARG A 197 -2.05 8.26 11.91
C ARG A 197 -2.18 9.78 11.94
N ASP A 198 -1.68 10.41 12.98
CA ASP A 198 -1.85 11.85 13.20
C ASP A 198 -0.97 12.64 12.21
N TYR A 199 0.21 12.12 11.89
CA TYR A 199 1.07 12.68 10.84
C TYR A 199 0.43 12.62 9.44
N VAL A 200 -0.18 11.48 9.07
CA VAL A 200 -0.88 11.33 7.78
C VAL A 200 -2.09 12.26 7.72
N ARG A 201 -2.85 12.41 8.82
CA ARG A 201 -3.95 13.40 8.95
C ARG A 201 -3.47 14.81 8.66
N ALA A 202 -2.41 15.25 9.32
CA ALA A 202 -1.86 16.59 9.12
C ALA A 202 -1.39 16.83 7.66
N LEU A 203 -0.76 15.83 7.03
CA LEU A 203 -0.33 15.94 5.62
C LEU A 203 -1.50 15.99 4.64
N ALA A 204 -2.52 15.15 4.83
CA ALA A 204 -3.70 15.13 3.98
C ALA A 204 -4.43 16.47 4.01
N TRP A 205 -4.62 17.02 5.22
CA TRP A 205 -5.24 18.32 5.38
C TRP A 205 -4.39 19.46 4.82
N ARG A 206 -3.06 19.42 4.98
CA ARG A 206 -2.15 20.39 4.33
C ARG A 206 -2.30 20.35 2.80
N LYS A 207 -2.39 19.16 2.19
CA LYS A 207 -2.60 19.03 0.74
C LYS A 207 -3.97 19.54 0.31
N ALA A 208 -5.03 19.24 1.06
CA ALA A 208 -6.36 19.78 0.80
C ALA A 208 -6.35 21.33 0.85
N TYR A 209 -5.73 21.91 1.88
CA TYR A 209 -5.55 23.36 1.99
C TYR A 209 -4.74 23.96 0.82
N SER A 210 -3.66 23.28 0.41
CA SER A 210 -2.83 23.70 -0.73
C SER A 210 -3.60 23.65 -2.05
N ALA A 211 -4.38 22.59 -2.29
CA ALA A 211 -5.20 22.43 -3.49
C ALA A 211 -6.32 23.48 -3.55
N ILE A 212 -6.90 23.81 -2.40
CA ILE A 212 -7.89 24.87 -2.27
C ILE A 212 -7.26 26.25 -2.52
N GLY A 213 -6.03 26.50 -2.06
CA GLY A 213 -5.28 27.74 -2.35
C GLY A 213 -4.86 27.88 -3.82
N ALA A 214 -4.50 26.78 -4.48
CA ALA A 214 -4.12 26.75 -5.90
C ALA A 214 -5.29 27.00 -6.86
N ILE A 215 -6.54 26.84 -6.42
CA ILE A 215 -7.74 27.18 -7.20
C ILE A 215 -8.01 28.69 -7.24
N ASN A 216 -7.30 29.48 -6.43
CA ASN A 216 -7.40 30.94 -6.41
C ASN A 216 -6.27 31.66 -7.19
N LEU A 217 -5.62 30.99 -8.13
CA LEU A 217 -4.71 31.64 -9.09
C LEU A 217 -5.33 31.60 -10.49
N ASP A 218 -6.37 32.41 -10.67
CA ASP A 218 -6.78 33.10 -11.91
C ASP A 218 -7.81 34.19 -11.54
#